data_AF-A0AAD1ISS7-F1
#
_entry.id   AF-A0AAD1ISS7-F1
#
_cell.length_a   1.000
_cell.length_b   1.000
_cell.length_c   1.000
_cell.angle_alpha   90.00
_cell.angle_beta   90.00
_cell.angle_gamma   90.00
#
_symmetry.space_group_name_H-M   'P 1'
#
loop_
_entity.id
_entity.type
_entity.pdbx_description
1 polymer ?
#
loop_
_entity_poly.entity_id
_entity_poly.type
_entity_poly.pdbx_seq_one_letter_code
_entity_poly.pdbx_strand_id
1 'polypeptide(L)'
;MRLVLAVLVSAGVLTAGCGWSPPGAAPPKPDTCTPADGPTPDTVQREISGTPPAAPGATWTEVANGHTTDCRLYWVQIGPTAAAPDSPQQVLFFAGNTPLGPATPDPRPYISVLPTGEDTVQVQYQWRQSDEPPCCPTGIGTVRFRIGGDGKLEAVDPIPNG
;
A
#
# COMPACT_ATOMS: atom_id res chain seq x y z
N MET A 1 7.14 76.27 35.23
CA MET A 1 8.26 76.43 34.28
C MET A 1 8.14 75.30 33.25
N ARG A 2 7.85 75.64 31.98
CA ARG A 2 8.01 74.84 30.73
C ARG A 2 7.31 73.45 30.69
N LEU A 3 6.10 73.32 30.10
CA LEU A 3 5.84 72.98 28.68
C LEU A 3 6.80 71.91 28.12
N VAL A 4 6.27 70.73 27.75
CA VAL A 4 6.19 70.22 26.36
C VAL A 4 5.30 68.95 26.32
N LEU A 5 4.33 68.95 25.40
CA LEU A 5 3.49 67.83 24.95
C LEU A 5 4.31 66.69 24.35
N ALA A 6 3.89 65.45 24.56
CA ALA A 6 4.10 64.38 23.59
C ALA A 6 2.86 63.47 23.56
N VAL A 7 1.98 63.74 22.59
CA VAL A 7 0.88 62.87 22.19
C VAL A 7 1.49 61.69 21.44
N LEU A 8 1.29 60.47 21.92
CA LEU A 8 1.54 59.24 21.17
C LEU A 8 0.21 58.54 20.95
N VAL A 9 -0.33 58.70 19.75
CA VAL A 9 -1.49 57.96 19.23
C VAL A 9 -1.00 56.57 18.84
N SER A 10 -1.37 55.55 19.62
CA SER A 10 -1.16 54.15 19.27
C SER A 10 -2.32 53.64 18.41
N ALA A 11 -2.14 53.67 17.09
CA ALA A 11 -2.94 52.92 16.14
C ALA A 11 -2.35 51.50 16.01
N GLY A 12 -2.96 50.52 16.68
CA GLY A 12 -2.60 49.10 16.58
C GLY A 12 -3.58 48.35 15.68
N VAL A 13 -3.07 47.83 14.57
CA VAL A 13 -3.78 47.12 13.50
C VAL A 13 -4.45 45.85 14.03
N LEU A 14 -5.75 45.69 13.78
CA LEU A 14 -6.46 44.43 13.93
C LEU A 14 -5.97 43.47 12.84
N THR A 15 -5.11 42.51 13.18
CA THR A 15 -4.81 41.40 12.29
C THR A 15 -6.03 40.49 12.23
N ALA A 16 -6.86 40.66 11.21
CA ALA A 16 -7.81 39.64 10.80
C ALA A 16 -6.99 38.42 10.35
N GLY A 17 -6.80 37.45 11.24
CA GLY A 17 -6.26 36.15 10.86
C GLY A 17 -7.20 35.55 9.83
N CYS A 18 -6.73 35.37 8.59
CA CYS A 18 -7.37 34.53 7.61
C CYS A 18 -7.32 33.08 8.12
N GLY A 19 -8.29 32.72 8.96
CA GLY A 19 -8.54 31.35 9.40
C GLY A 19 -9.09 30.54 8.24
N TRP A 20 -8.22 30.18 7.30
CA TRP A 20 -8.52 29.17 6.30
C TRP A 20 -8.34 27.81 6.95
N SER A 21 -9.42 27.27 7.51
CA SER A 21 -9.52 25.84 7.77
C SER A 21 -9.88 25.17 6.44
N PRO A 22 -9.00 24.35 5.83
CA PRO A 22 -9.43 23.51 4.73
C PRO A 22 -10.59 22.63 5.24
N PRO A 23 -11.66 22.42 4.45
CA PRO A 23 -12.67 21.43 4.78
C PRO A 23 -11.95 20.12 5.07
N GLY A 24 -12.25 19.51 6.22
CA GLY A 24 -11.72 18.20 6.56
C GLY A 24 -11.99 17.23 5.40
N ALA A 25 -11.02 16.37 5.09
CA ALA A 25 -11.19 15.37 4.04
C ALA A 25 -12.50 14.61 4.27
N ALA A 26 -13.26 14.40 3.20
CA ALA A 26 -14.51 13.65 3.29
C ALA A 26 -14.24 12.25 3.88
N PRO A 27 -15.16 11.69 4.69
CA PRO A 27 -15.02 10.35 5.21
C PRO A 27 -14.80 9.34 4.07
N PRO A 28 -13.99 8.28 4.28
CA PRO A 28 -13.84 7.22 3.30
C PRO A 28 -15.20 6.58 3.00
N LYS A 29 -15.41 6.17 1.74
CA LYS A 29 -16.62 5.46 1.33
C LYS A 29 -16.72 4.15 2.12
N PRO A 30 -17.92 3.75 2.58
CA PRO A 30 -18.11 2.45 3.20
C PRO A 30 -17.69 1.33 2.26
N ASP A 31 -17.10 0.29 2.82
CA ASP A 31 -16.84 -0.96 2.12
C ASP A 31 -18.15 -1.68 1.83
N THR A 32 -18.37 -2.05 0.58
CA THR A 32 -19.57 -2.73 0.10
C THR A 32 -19.30 -4.18 -0.32
N CYS A 33 -18.06 -4.64 -0.21
CA CYS A 33 -17.68 -5.99 -0.61
C CYS A 33 -18.13 -7.01 0.44
N THR A 34 -18.59 -8.17 -0.02
CA THR A 34 -18.99 -9.29 0.82
C THR A 34 -17.96 -10.41 0.74
N PRO A 35 -17.93 -11.34 1.71
CA PRO A 35 -17.05 -12.52 1.63
C PRO A 35 -17.29 -13.39 0.38
N ALA A 36 -18.48 -13.32 -0.24
CA ALA A 36 -18.81 -14.07 -1.44
C ALA A 36 -18.20 -13.47 -2.72
N ASP A 37 -17.79 -12.21 -2.68
CA ASP A 37 -17.19 -11.52 -3.83
C ASP A 37 -15.69 -11.86 -3.98
N GLY A 38 -15.05 -12.33 -2.91
CA GLY A 38 -13.61 -12.64 -2.85
C GLY A 38 -13.25 -14.12 -2.92
N PRO A 39 -11.96 -14.44 -2.74
CA PRO A 39 -11.51 -15.81 -2.67
C PRO A 39 -11.96 -16.49 -1.37
N THR A 40 -12.35 -17.75 -1.49
CA THR A 40 -12.63 -18.61 -0.35
C THR A 40 -11.35 -18.90 0.43
N PRO A 41 -11.42 -19.16 1.75
CA PRO A 41 -10.27 -19.55 2.55
C PRO A 41 -9.51 -20.76 1.98
N ASP A 42 -10.22 -21.75 1.44
CA ASP A 42 -9.61 -22.92 0.81
C ASP A 42 -8.83 -22.58 -0.47
N THR A 43 -9.29 -21.59 -1.23
CA THR A 43 -8.59 -21.12 -2.43
C THR A 43 -7.34 -20.35 -2.04
N VAL A 44 -7.44 -19.45 -1.05
CA VAL A 44 -6.27 -18.75 -0.51
C VAL A 44 -5.24 -19.75 0.00
N GLN A 45 -5.64 -20.71 0.84
CA GLN A 45 -4.72 -21.69 1.41
C GLN A 45 -4.05 -22.57 0.36
N ARG A 46 -4.77 -22.92 -0.71
CA ARG A 46 -4.21 -23.66 -1.84
C ARG A 46 -3.13 -22.86 -2.56
N GLU A 47 -3.37 -21.59 -2.84
CA GLU A 47 -2.38 -20.72 -3.49
C GLU A 47 -1.15 -20.47 -2.60
N ILE A 48 -1.36 -20.28 -1.29
CA ILE A 48 -0.25 -20.18 -0.33
C ILE A 48 0.59 -21.47 -0.35
N SER A 49 -0.05 -22.63 -0.33
CA SER A 49 0.63 -23.94 -0.33
C SER A 49 1.30 -24.26 -1.67
N GLY A 50 0.76 -23.74 -2.77
CA GLY A 50 1.33 -23.88 -4.12
C GLY A 50 2.46 -22.90 -4.42
N THR A 51 2.61 -21.84 -3.62
CA THR A 51 3.68 -20.85 -3.81
C THR A 51 5.03 -21.44 -3.36
N PRO A 52 6.07 -21.46 -4.24
CA PRO A 52 7.38 -21.95 -3.87
C PRO A 52 7.93 -21.24 -2.62
N PRO A 53 8.52 -21.97 -1.66
CA PRO A 53 9.08 -21.35 -0.47
C PRO A 53 10.28 -20.47 -0.84
N ALA A 54 10.43 -19.32 -0.17
CA ALA A 54 11.53 -18.40 -0.46
C ALA A 54 12.92 -18.93 -0.08
N ALA A 55 12.98 -19.92 0.80
CA ALA A 55 14.20 -20.64 1.16
C ALA A 55 13.84 -22.08 1.60
N PRO A 56 14.79 -23.03 1.53
CA PRO A 56 14.57 -24.39 2.03
C PRO A 56 14.08 -24.39 3.48
N GLY A 57 12.94 -25.04 3.74
CA GLY A 57 12.32 -25.12 5.07
C GLY A 57 11.52 -23.88 5.50
N ALA A 58 11.46 -22.82 4.69
CA ALA A 58 10.59 -21.69 4.96
C ALA A 58 9.12 -22.05 4.68
N THR A 59 8.22 -21.51 5.51
CA THR A 59 6.77 -21.65 5.33
C THR A 59 6.14 -20.28 5.13
N TRP A 60 5.20 -20.21 4.20
CA TRP A 60 4.38 -19.03 3.99
C TRP A 60 3.22 -18.97 5.00
N THR A 61 2.94 -17.78 5.49
CA THR A 61 1.69 -17.43 6.16
C THR A 61 1.11 -16.18 5.52
N GLU A 62 -0.21 -16.07 5.52
CA GLU A 62 -0.88 -14.80 5.25
C GLU A 62 -0.47 -13.78 6.33
N VAL A 63 -0.13 -12.57 5.91
CA VAL A 63 0.22 -11.44 6.79
C VAL A 63 -0.71 -10.25 6.62
N ALA A 64 -1.32 -10.10 5.45
CA ALA A 64 -2.35 -9.09 5.16
C ALA A 64 -3.18 -9.52 3.95
N ASN A 65 -4.37 -8.96 3.82
CA ASN A 65 -5.23 -9.13 2.66
C ASN A 65 -6.07 -7.87 2.42
N GLY A 66 -6.70 -7.79 1.26
CA GLY A 66 -7.61 -6.71 0.91
C GLY A 66 -8.15 -6.81 -0.51
N HIS A 67 -8.80 -5.75 -0.97
CA HIS A 67 -9.42 -5.71 -2.30
C HIS A 67 -9.62 -4.28 -2.81
N THR A 68 -9.98 -4.19 -4.10
CA THR A 68 -10.46 -2.97 -4.75
C THR A 68 -11.86 -2.59 -4.32
N THR A 69 -12.21 -1.31 -4.44
CA THR A 69 -13.54 -0.84 -3.99
C THR A 69 -14.68 -1.30 -4.89
N ASP A 70 -14.38 -1.75 -6.11
CA ASP A 70 -15.35 -2.40 -7.00
C ASP A 70 -15.54 -3.92 -6.71
N CYS A 71 -14.84 -4.46 -5.70
CA CYS A 71 -14.90 -5.85 -5.28
C CYS A 71 -14.49 -6.86 -6.36
N ARG A 72 -13.64 -6.47 -7.33
CA ARG A 72 -13.22 -7.37 -8.41
C ARG A 72 -11.84 -7.97 -8.20
N LEU A 73 -10.89 -7.17 -7.72
CA LEU A 73 -9.51 -7.60 -7.54
C LEU A 73 -9.18 -7.71 -6.04
N TYR A 74 -8.87 -8.92 -5.61
CA TYR A 74 -8.46 -9.24 -4.25
C TYR A 74 -6.97 -9.55 -4.22
N TRP A 75 -6.36 -9.33 -3.06
CA TRP A 75 -4.96 -9.63 -2.83
C TRP A 75 -4.73 -10.23 -1.45
N VAL A 76 -3.73 -11.10 -1.37
CA VAL A 76 -3.24 -11.69 -0.12
C VAL A 76 -1.72 -11.53 -0.11
N GLN A 77 -1.20 -10.83 0.88
CA GLN A 77 0.23 -10.73 1.13
C GLN A 77 0.66 -11.88 2.03
N ILE A 78 1.74 -12.54 1.62
CA ILE A 78 2.33 -13.66 2.35
C ILE A 78 3.77 -13.34 2.75
N GLY A 79 4.17 -13.86 3.91
CA GLY A 79 5.51 -13.72 4.47
C GLY A 79 5.89 -14.95 5.29
N PRO A 80 7.16 -15.10 5.69
CA PRO A 80 7.56 -16.14 6.62
C PRO A 80 6.97 -15.88 8.01
N THR A 81 6.67 -16.94 8.76
CA THR A 81 6.17 -16.85 10.14
C THR A 81 7.13 -16.12 11.07
N ALA A 82 8.44 -16.31 10.88
CA ALA A 82 9.49 -15.58 11.60
C ALA A 82 10.13 -14.56 10.65
N ALA A 83 9.56 -13.36 10.57
CA ALA A 83 10.03 -12.31 9.67
C ALA A 83 11.20 -11.52 10.29
N ALA A 84 12.28 -11.39 9.51
CA ALA A 84 13.32 -10.38 9.64
C ALA A 84 13.03 -9.17 8.71
N PRO A 85 13.69 -8.01 8.88
CA PRO A 85 13.43 -6.83 8.05
C PRO A 85 13.52 -7.07 6.55
N ASP A 86 14.48 -7.90 6.10
CA ASP A 86 14.71 -8.29 4.71
C ASP A 86 14.09 -9.64 4.35
N SER A 87 13.12 -10.11 5.14
CA SER A 87 12.43 -11.34 4.81
C SER A 87 11.65 -11.21 3.50
N PRO A 88 11.79 -12.20 2.59
CA PRO A 88 11.06 -12.21 1.34
C PRO A 88 9.56 -12.35 1.58
N GLN A 89 8.78 -11.65 0.76
CA GLN A 89 7.33 -11.62 0.79
C GLN A 89 6.80 -11.76 -0.64
N GLN A 90 5.52 -12.06 -0.77
CA GLN A 90 4.83 -12.11 -2.05
C GLN A 90 3.41 -11.56 -1.90
N VAL A 91 2.83 -11.05 -2.98
CA VAL A 91 1.42 -10.66 -3.04
C VAL A 91 0.73 -11.51 -4.08
N LEU A 92 -0.25 -12.31 -3.66
CA LEU A 92 -1.05 -13.18 -4.50
C LEU A 92 -2.34 -12.46 -4.88
N PHE A 93 -2.69 -12.45 -6.17
CA PHE A 93 -3.88 -11.78 -6.67
C PHE A 93 -4.99 -12.75 -7.07
N PHE A 94 -6.24 -12.30 -6.92
CA PHE A 94 -7.43 -13.08 -7.24
C PHE A 94 -8.50 -12.21 -7.93
N ALA A 95 -9.19 -12.79 -8.90
CA ALA A 95 -10.44 -12.27 -9.45
C ALA A 95 -11.60 -13.08 -8.87
N GLY A 96 -12.23 -12.55 -7.82
CA GLY A 96 -13.12 -13.32 -6.95
C GLY A 96 -12.44 -14.60 -6.44
N ASN A 97 -13.04 -15.77 -6.69
CA ASN A 97 -12.45 -17.06 -6.31
C ASN A 97 -11.45 -17.65 -7.34
N THR A 98 -10.98 -16.84 -8.30
CA THR A 98 -10.01 -17.28 -9.32
C THR A 98 -8.62 -16.73 -9.03
N PRO A 99 -7.61 -17.57 -8.77
CA PRO A 99 -6.23 -17.12 -8.66
C PRO A 99 -5.72 -16.50 -9.96
N LEU A 100 -5.10 -15.34 -9.87
CA LEU A 100 -4.42 -14.67 -10.99
C LEU A 100 -2.89 -14.82 -10.93
N GLY A 101 -2.36 -15.24 -9.77
CA GLY A 101 -0.95 -15.48 -9.53
C GLY A 101 -0.26 -14.36 -8.73
N PRO A 102 1.06 -14.49 -8.53
CA PRO A 102 1.83 -13.54 -7.75
C PRO A 102 2.10 -12.24 -8.50
N ALA A 103 2.33 -11.15 -7.76
CA ALA A 103 2.69 -9.83 -8.27
C ALA A 103 4.01 -9.85 -9.05
N THR A 104 4.96 -10.66 -8.61
CA THR A 104 6.26 -10.88 -9.27
C THR A 104 6.57 -12.38 -9.35
N PRO A 105 7.35 -12.84 -10.35
CA PRO A 105 7.74 -14.25 -10.45
C PRO A 105 8.47 -14.77 -9.20
N ASP A 106 9.37 -13.96 -8.65
CA ASP A 106 10.14 -14.28 -7.46
C ASP A 106 9.69 -13.41 -6.26
N PRO A 107 9.65 -13.96 -5.03
CA PRO A 107 9.40 -13.20 -3.80
C PRO A 107 10.45 -12.10 -3.57
N ARG A 108 10.04 -10.99 -2.97
CA ARG A 108 10.91 -9.83 -2.69
C ARG A 108 10.72 -9.33 -1.26
N PRO A 109 11.77 -8.79 -0.60
CA PRO A 109 11.59 -8.11 0.67
C PRO A 109 10.93 -6.74 0.48
N TYR A 110 10.54 -6.12 1.61
CA TYR A 110 10.05 -4.74 1.67
C TYR A 110 8.88 -4.44 0.73
N ILE A 111 7.88 -5.32 0.74
CA ILE A 111 6.64 -5.12 0.00
C ILE A 111 5.62 -4.46 0.92
N SER A 112 4.92 -3.46 0.41
CA SER A 112 3.78 -2.84 1.09
C SER A 112 2.65 -2.61 0.11
N VAL A 113 1.46 -3.11 0.44
CA VAL A 113 0.26 -2.78 -0.34
C VAL A 113 -0.29 -1.45 0.18
N LEU A 114 -0.38 -0.47 -0.71
CA LEU A 114 -0.90 0.86 -0.43
C LEU A 114 -2.44 0.89 -0.55
N PRO A 115 -3.11 1.97 -0.11
CA PRO A 115 -4.53 2.12 -0.32
C PRO A 115 -4.94 1.84 -1.77
N THR A 116 -5.90 0.94 -1.91
CA THR A 116 -6.34 0.42 -3.20
C THR A 116 -7.35 1.39 -3.83
N GLY A 117 -7.33 1.49 -5.16
CA GLY A 117 -8.26 2.30 -5.94
C GLY A 117 -9.56 1.57 -6.28
N GLU A 118 -10.27 2.08 -7.28
CA GLU A 118 -11.54 1.51 -7.73
C GLU A 118 -11.36 0.10 -8.31
N ASP A 119 -10.37 -0.08 -9.18
CA ASP A 119 -10.08 -1.32 -9.91
C ASP A 119 -8.57 -1.71 -9.89
N THR A 120 -7.74 -0.91 -9.21
CA THR A 120 -6.28 -1.10 -9.16
C THR A 120 -5.76 -1.25 -7.73
N VAL A 121 -4.89 -2.24 -7.52
CA VAL A 121 -4.09 -2.40 -6.29
C VAL A 121 -2.71 -1.79 -6.49
N GLN A 122 -2.28 -0.95 -5.55
CA GLN A 122 -0.95 -0.33 -5.57
C GLN A 122 -0.01 -1.11 -4.66
N VAL A 123 1.04 -1.68 -5.23
CA VAL A 123 2.09 -2.37 -4.47
C VAL A 123 3.36 -1.53 -4.53
N GLN A 124 3.85 -1.12 -3.37
CA GLN A 124 5.14 -0.49 -3.22
C GLN A 124 6.20 -1.57 -2.97
N TYR A 125 7.28 -1.48 -3.73
CA TYR A 125 8.50 -2.25 -3.56
C TYR A 125 9.60 -1.32 -3.07
N GLN A 126 10.39 -1.80 -2.12
CA GLN A 126 11.63 -1.13 -1.74
C GLN A 126 12.81 -2.09 -1.87
N TRP A 127 14.01 -1.53 -2.00
CA TRP A 127 15.25 -2.29 -2.09
C TRP A 127 16.41 -1.49 -1.54
N ARG A 128 17.42 -2.21 -1.07
CA ARG A 128 18.66 -1.63 -0.54
C ARG A 128 19.48 -1.08 -1.71
N GLN A 129 19.99 0.13 -1.57
CA GLN A 129 21.01 0.67 -2.47
C GLN A 129 22.39 0.40 -1.92
N SER A 130 23.27 -0.19 -2.73
CA SER A 130 24.65 -0.52 -2.31
C SER A 130 24.67 -1.33 -0.99
N ASP A 131 25.45 -0.91 -0.01
CA ASP A 131 25.64 -1.60 1.28
C ASP A 131 24.70 -1.11 2.40
N GLU A 132 23.56 -0.48 2.07
CA GLU A 132 22.57 -0.02 3.05
C GLU A 132 22.19 -1.11 4.06
N PRO A 133 21.93 -0.82 5.34
CA PRO A 133 21.51 -1.84 6.29
C PRO A 133 20.10 -2.39 5.99
N PRO A 134 19.79 -3.65 6.34
CA PRO A 134 18.48 -4.25 6.10
C PRO A 134 17.27 -3.52 6.71
N CYS A 135 17.45 -2.66 7.73
CA CYS A 135 16.34 -1.94 8.35
C CYS A 135 15.76 -0.83 7.48
N CYS A 136 16.54 -0.35 6.50
CA CYS A 136 16.42 1.02 6.04
C CYS A 136 16.76 1.16 4.54
N PRO A 137 16.09 0.40 3.64
CA PRO A 137 16.27 0.56 2.20
C PRO A 137 15.80 1.94 1.74
N THR A 138 16.50 2.55 0.77
CA THR A 138 16.07 3.84 0.18
C THR A 138 15.57 3.73 -1.26
N GLY A 139 15.88 2.64 -1.96
CA GLY A 139 15.31 2.34 -3.27
C GLY A 139 13.82 2.09 -3.13
N ILE A 140 13.00 2.73 -3.97
CA ILE A 140 11.54 2.65 -3.90
C ILE A 140 10.91 2.73 -5.29
N GLY A 141 9.85 1.97 -5.50
CA GLY A 141 9.02 2.04 -6.70
C GLY A 141 7.63 1.49 -6.43
N THR A 142 6.63 2.03 -7.11
CA THR A 142 5.23 1.61 -6.95
C THR A 142 4.72 1.06 -8.27
N VAL A 143 4.00 -0.07 -8.19
CA VAL A 143 3.36 -0.71 -9.33
C VAL A 143 1.87 -0.81 -9.09
N ARG A 144 1.07 -0.36 -10.06
CA ARG A 144 -0.36 -0.63 -10.09
C ARG A 144 -0.63 -1.96 -10.78
N PHE A 145 -1.43 -2.79 -10.13
CA PHE A 145 -1.95 -4.04 -10.67
C PHE A 145 -3.45 -3.92 -10.88
N ARG A 146 -3.94 -4.47 -11.99
CA ARG A 146 -5.37 -4.58 -12.30
C ARG A 146 -5.68 -5.89 -13.00
N ILE A 147 -6.97 -6.16 -13.18
CA ILE A 147 -7.42 -7.21 -14.10
C ILE A 147 -7.39 -6.62 -15.53
N GLY A 148 -6.59 -7.23 -16.39
CA GLY A 148 -6.48 -6.88 -17.80
C GLY A 148 -7.75 -7.19 -18.59
N GLY A 149 -7.82 -6.69 -19.83
CA GLY A 149 -8.97 -6.97 -20.72
C GLY A 149 -9.11 -8.45 -21.09
N ASP A 150 -8.04 -9.24 -20.91
CA ASP A 150 -8.00 -10.69 -21.10
C ASP A 150 -8.33 -11.48 -19.82
N GLY A 151 -8.67 -10.79 -18.72
CA GLY A 151 -8.99 -11.39 -17.43
C GLY A 151 -7.79 -11.81 -16.59
N LYS A 152 -6.56 -11.50 -17.02
CA LYS A 152 -5.33 -11.84 -16.29
C LYS A 152 -4.86 -10.69 -15.40
N LEU A 153 -3.94 -10.99 -14.50
CA LEU A 153 -3.22 -9.94 -13.77
C LEU A 153 -2.37 -9.12 -14.75
N GLU A 154 -2.52 -7.81 -14.71
CA GLU A 154 -1.75 -6.86 -15.50
C GLU A 154 -1.03 -5.89 -14.56
N ALA A 155 0.29 -5.79 -14.70
CA ALA A 155 1.07 -4.69 -14.14
C ALA A 155 0.97 -3.49 -15.09
N VAL A 156 0.34 -2.41 -14.63
CA VAL A 156 0.14 -1.18 -15.41
C VAL A 156 1.43 -0.35 -15.47
N ASP A 157 2.26 -0.47 -14.44
CA ASP A 157 3.56 0.18 -14.35
C ASP A 157 4.69 -0.86 -14.41
N PRO A 158 5.91 -0.47 -14.85
CA PRO A 158 7.06 -1.37 -14.83
C PRO A 158 7.39 -1.84 -13.41
N ILE A 159 7.65 -3.15 -13.26
CA ILE A 159 8.13 -3.71 -12.00
C ILE A 159 9.60 -3.27 -11.80
N PRO A 160 9.94 -2.65 -10.65
CA PRO A 160 11.31 -2.25 -10.36
C PRO A 160 12.27 -3.46 -10.31
N ASN A 161 13.46 -3.29 -10.90
CA ASN A 161 14.52 -4.31 -10.92
C ASN A 161 15.61 -4.07 -9.85
N GLY A 162 15.25 -3.34 -8.79
CA GLY A 162 16.17 -2.90 -7.73
C GLY A 162 17.04 -4.00 -7.15
#